data_AF-A0A612SJN4-F1
#
_entry.id   AF-A0A612SJN4-F1
#
_cell.length_a   1.000
_cell.length_b   1.000
_cell.length_c   1.000
_cell.angle_alpha   90.00
_cell.angle_beta   90.00
_cell.angle_gamma   90.00
#
_symmetry.space_group_name_H-M   'P 1'
#
loop_
_entity.id
_entity.type
_entity.pdbx_description
1 polymer ?
#
loop_
_entity_poly.entity_id
_entity_poly.type
_entity_poly.pdbx_seq_one_letter_code
_entity_poly.pdbx_strand_id
1 'polypeptide(L)'
;MKAILINESECEKDLNSMYDINNIDAVIEKLTEMNPNELIEGDLVNLLYVQVWSEYHPFGLFKFIGLEDECMKFQYLEIEWL
;
A
#
# COMPACT_ATOMS: atom_id res chain seq x y z
N MET A 1 -5.70 -5.28 13.72
CA MET A 1 -4.24 -5.33 13.53
C MET A 1 -3.76 -3.93 13.17
N LYS A 2 -2.48 -3.59 13.30
CA LYS A 2 -1.94 -2.34 12.75
C LYS A 2 -1.08 -2.65 11.53
N ALA A 3 -1.00 -1.74 10.57
CA ALA A 3 0.00 -1.80 9.51
C ALA A 3 1.10 -0.76 9.76
N ILE A 4 2.32 -1.07 9.31
CA ILE A 4 3.48 -0.17 9.32
C ILE A 4 4.09 -0.21 7.92
N LEU A 5 4.35 0.95 7.34
CA LEU A 5 5.09 1.09 6.10
C LEU A 5 6.54 1.48 6.44
N ILE A 6 7.52 0.64 6.12
CA ILE A 6 8.89 0.84 6.61
C ILE A 6 9.67 1.95 5.87
N ASN A 7 9.16 2.40 4.73
CA ASN A 7 9.77 3.42 3.87
C ASN A 7 8.71 4.43 3.36
N GLU A 8 7.91 4.98 4.28
CA GLU A 8 6.86 5.97 4.00
C GLU A 8 7.32 7.11 3.08
N SER A 9 8.53 7.62 3.28
CA SER A 9 9.07 8.72 2.49
C SER A 9 9.20 8.41 1.00
N GLU A 10 9.36 7.15 0.61
CA GLU A 10 9.39 6.77 -0.81
C GLU A 10 7.97 6.70 -1.37
N CYS A 11 7.02 6.16 -0.61
CA CYS A 11 5.61 6.14 -1.01
C CYS A 11 5.06 7.57 -1.15
N GLU A 12 5.41 8.47 -0.23
CA GLU A 12 4.91 9.84 -0.22
C GLU A 12 5.28 10.63 -1.48
N LYS A 13 6.45 10.35 -2.07
CA LYS A 13 6.90 11.01 -3.32
C LYS A 13 6.02 10.70 -4.51
N ASP A 14 5.40 9.51 -4.52
CA ASP A 14 4.60 9.03 -5.64
C ASP A 14 3.10 9.29 -5.45
N LEU A 15 2.67 9.71 -4.26
CA LEU A 15 1.28 10.09 -4.00
C LEU A 15 0.93 11.42 -4.66
N ASN A 16 -0.27 11.47 -5.24
CA ASN A 16 -0.78 12.65 -5.94
C ASN A 16 -2.13 13.09 -5.35
N SER A 17 -2.37 14.40 -5.27
CA SER A 17 -3.64 14.95 -4.79
C SER A 17 -4.87 14.52 -5.61
N MET A 18 -4.66 14.04 -6.84
CA MET A 18 -5.72 13.54 -7.73
C MET A 18 -6.12 12.09 -7.44
N TYR A 19 -5.37 11.38 -6.60
CA TYR A 19 -5.68 10.00 -6.20
C TYR A 19 -6.73 9.98 -5.08
N ASP A 20 -7.46 8.87 -4.95
CA ASP A 20 -8.36 8.63 -3.81
C ASP A 20 -7.57 8.35 -2.53
N ILE A 21 -6.46 7.62 -2.66
CA ILE A 21 -5.43 7.43 -1.65
C ILE A 21 -4.30 8.40 -1.96
N ASN A 22 -4.25 9.53 -1.26
CA ASN A 22 -3.37 10.65 -1.60
C ASN A 22 -2.43 11.10 -0.46
N ASN A 23 -2.42 10.38 0.66
CA ASN A 23 -1.51 10.62 1.78
C ASN A 23 -1.16 9.29 2.47
N ILE A 24 -0.08 9.30 3.25
CA ILE A 24 0.45 8.09 3.91
C ILE A 24 -0.54 7.47 4.90
N ASP A 25 -1.28 8.30 5.64
CA ASP A 25 -2.26 7.79 6.61
C ASP A 25 -3.34 6.95 5.91
N ALA A 26 -3.84 7.40 4.76
CA ALA A 26 -4.80 6.67 3.94
C ALA A 26 -4.23 5.35 3.36
N VAL A 27 -2.95 5.35 2.97
CA VAL A 27 -2.25 4.12 2.54
C VAL A 27 -2.21 3.11 3.68
N ILE A 28 -1.76 3.54 4.87
CA ILE A 28 -1.63 2.68 6.05
C ILE A 28 -3.00 2.15 6.50
N GLU A 29 -4.04 2.97 6.46
CA GLU A 29 -5.42 2.55 6.74
C GLU A 29 -5.83 1.40 5.81
N LYS A 30 -5.56 1.54 4.50
CA LYS A 30 -5.88 0.50 3.51
C LYS A 30 -5.07 -0.78 3.70
N LEU A 31 -3.78 -0.68 3.99
CA LEU A 31 -2.94 -1.85 4.32
C LEU A 31 -3.43 -2.55 5.60
N THR A 32 -4.01 -1.80 6.54
CA THR A 32 -4.53 -2.36 7.81
C THR A 32 -5.81 -3.20 7.61
N GLU A 33 -6.57 -2.96 6.53
CA GLU A 33 -7.78 -3.72 6.19
C GLU A 33 -7.46 -5.14 5.68
N MET A 34 -6.21 -5.45 5.34
CA MET A 34 -5.80 -6.74 4.80
C MET A 34 -5.90 -7.88 5.84
N ASN A 35 -6.23 -9.08 5.37
CA ASN A 35 -6.24 -10.28 6.21
C ASN A 35 -4.81 -10.84 6.36
N PRO A 36 -4.19 -10.77 7.54
CA PRO A 36 -2.82 -11.25 7.77
C PRO A 36 -2.67 -12.76 7.53
N ASN A 37 -3.74 -13.56 7.66
CA ASN A 37 -3.68 -15.00 7.47
C ASN A 37 -3.60 -15.42 5.99
N GLU A 38 -3.82 -14.47 5.07
CA GLU A 38 -3.76 -14.67 3.63
C GLU A 38 -2.43 -14.17 3.04
N LEU A 39 -1.54 -13.62 3.87
CA LEU A 39 -0.26 -13.05 3.46
C LEU A 39 0.91 -13.90 3.96
N ILE A 40 1.88 -14.12 3.07
CA ILE A 40 3.16 -14.78 3.34
C ILE A 40 4.28 -13.77 3.11
N GLU A 41 5.31 -13.79 3.96
CA GLU A 41 6.47 -12.91 3.79
C GLU A 41 7.01 -13.00 2.36
N GLY A 42 7.12 -11.84 1.70
CA GLY A 42 7.52 -11.74 0.31
C GLY A 42 6.38 -11.46 -0.67
N ASP A 43 5.12 -11.66 -0.26
CA ASP A 43 3.95 -11.40 -1.11
C ASP A 43 3.89 -9.95 -1.56
N LEU A 44 3.39 -9.77 -2.79
CA LEU A 44 3.14 -8.46 -3.38
C LEU A 44 1.66 -8.13 -3.31
N VAL A 45 1.35 -6.93 -2.86
CA VAL A 45 0.00 -6.42 -2.75
C VAL A 45 -0.09 -5.07 -3.46
N ASN A 46 -1.18 -4.87 -4.19
CA ASN A 46 -1.44 -3.64 -4.90
C ASN A 46 -2.58 -2.84 -4.25
N LEU A 47 -2.42 -1.53 -4.15
CA LEU A 47 -3.48 -0.61 -3.78
C LEU A 47 -3.79 0.31 -4.95
N LEU A 48 -5.01 0.22 -5.48
CA LEU A 48 -5.48 1.08 -6.56
C LEU A 48 -5.67 2.51 -6.05
N TYR A 49 -5.20 3.49 -6.82
CA TYR A 49 -5.24 4.93 -6.50
C TYR A 49 -6.28 5.68 -7.35
N VAL A 50 -7.50 5.15 -7.41
CA VAL A 50 -8.51 5.53 -8.42
C VAL A 50 -9.79 6.07 -7.79
N GLN A 51 -10.08 7.35 -8.02
CA GLN A 51 -11.41 7.94 -7.72
C GLN A 51 -12.50 7.54 -8.73
N VAL A 52 -12.15 7.33 -10.01
CA VAL A 52 -13.10 7.04 -11.10
C VAL A 52 -12.51 5.99 -12.06
N TRP A 53 -13.27 4.96 -12.40
CA TRP A 53 -12.84 3.91 -13.34
C TRP A 53 -12.43 4.50 -14.70
N SER A 54 -11.28 4.10 -15.23
CA SER A 54 -10.52 4.58 -16.39
C SER A 54 -9.74 3.39 -16.93
N GLU A 55 -9.47 3.29 -18.23
CA GLU A 55 -8.77 2.12 -18.79
C GLU A 55 -7.32 1.97 -18.28
N TYR A 56 -6.73 3.08 -17.80
CA TYR A 56 -5.39 3.09 -17.21
C TYR A 56 -5.42 3.66 -15.80
N HIS A 57 -4.82 2.96 -14.86
CA HIS A 57 -4.89 3.33 -13.44
C HIS A 57 -3.58 3.16 -12.68
N PRO A 58 -3.22 4.18 -11.88
CA PRO A 58 -2.10 4.06 -10.97
C PRO A 58 -2.44 3.14 -9.80
N PHE A 59 -1.46 2.37 -9.36
CA PHE A 59 -1.52 1.63 -8.11
C PHE A 59 -0.15 1.58 -7.44
N GLY A 60 -0.15 1.63 -6.12
CA GLY A 60 1.06 1.38 -5.34
C GLY A 60 1.32 -0.11 -5.21
N LEU A 61 2.56 -0.53 -5.45
CA LEU A 61 3.02 -1.89 -5.21
C LEU A 61 3.73 -1.98 -3.86
N PHE A 62 3.29 -2.91 -3.02
CA PHE A 62 3.78 -3.10 -1.66
C PHE A 62 4.21 -4.55 -1.47
N LYS A 63 5.38 -4.75 -0.86
CA LYS A 63 5.84 -6.05 -0.41
C LYS A 63 5.49 -6.26 1.05
N PHE A 64 4.84 -7.37 1.36
CA PHE A 64 4.63 -7.78 2.74
C PHE A 64 5.93 -8.35 3.31
N ILE A 65 6.39 -7.77 4.41
CA ILE A 65 7.66 -8.10 5.08
C ILE A 65 7.44 -9.04 6.27
N GLY A 66 6.20 -9.16 6.76
CA GLY A 66 5.85 -10.09 7.82
C GLY A 66 5.06 -9.44 8.96
N LEU A 67 4.84 -10.22 10.01
CA LEU A 67 4.15 -9.83 11.25
C LEU A 67 5.15 -9.76 12.39
N GLU A 68 5.21 -8.62 13.07
CA GLU A 68 6.01 -8.42 14.28
C GLU A 68 5.20 -7.58 15.27
N ASP A 69 5.14 -8.01 16.54
CA ASP A 69 4.41 -7.32 17.61
C ASP A 69 2.96 -6.92 17.23
N GLU A 70 2.21 -7.86 16.62
CA GLU A 70 0.84 -7.66 16.13
C GLU A 70 0.69 -6.55 15.05
N CYS A 71 1.80 -6.19 14.40
CA CYS A 71 1.84 -5.23 13.31
C CYS A 71 2.22 -5.91 12.00
N MET A 72 1.43 -5.70 10.95
CA MET A 72 1.78 -6.07 9.58
C MET A 72 2.78 -5.07 9.03
N LYS A 73 3.95 -5.53 8.59
CA LYS A 73 4.98 -4.69 8.00
C LYS A 73 4.93 -4.79 6.49
N PHE A 74 4.93 -3.63 5.85
CA PHE A 74 4.98 -3.51 4.40
C PHE A 74 6.16 -2.63 3.99
N GLN A 75 6.67 -2.88 2.80
CA GLN A 75 7.64 -2.03 2.11
C GLN A 75 7.01 -1.55 0.81
N TYR A 76 6.97 -0.24 0.60
CA TYR A 76 6.61 0.33 -0.69
C TYR A 76 7.72 0.05 -1.71
N LEU A 77 7.35 -0.39 -2.91
CA LEU A 77 8.29 -0.66 -3.99
C LEU A 77 8.30 0.49 -5.00
N GLU A 78 7.17 0.71 -5.67
CA GLU A 78 7.00 1.71 -6.71
C GLU A 78 5.52 1.90 -7.05
N ILE A 79 5.26 2.93 -7.88
CA ILE A 79 3.97 3.13 -8.52
C ILE A 79 3.98 2.49 -9.90
N GLU A 80 3.00 1.65 -10.17
CA GLU A 80 2.80 1.02 -11.47
C GLU A 80 1.47 1.47 -12.10
N TRP A 81 1.32 1.17 -13.39
CA TRP A 81 0.14 1.51 -14.18
C TRP A 81 -0.39 0.24 -14.85
N LEU A 82 -1.64 -0.11 -14.55
CA LEU A 82 -2.39 -1.16 -15.25
C LEU A 82 -3.22 -0.53 -16.36
#